data_AF-A0A929SXU5-F1
#
_entry.id   AF-A0A929SXU5-F1
#
_cell.length_a   1.000
_cell.length_b   1.000
_cell.length_c   1.000
_cell.angle_alpha   90.00
_cell.angle_beta   90.00
_cell.angle_gamma   90.00
#
_symmetry.space_group_name_H-M   'P 1'
#
loop_
_entity.id
_entity.type
_entity.pdbx_description
1 polymer ?
#
loop_
_entity_poly.entity_id
_entity_poly.type
_entity_poly.pdbx_seq_one_letter_code
_entity_poly.pdbx_strand_id
1 'polypeptide(L)'
;MGETYEIGESTYEQIKDFPYDELVKILAILTIVEEEGITPSVWEKWGEVKDNSDTLVFEVSRNYKEGVPNGPIPKEVIHRVRVFLS
;
A
#
# COMPACT_ATOMS: atom_id res chain seq x y z
N MET A 1 -18.70 12.19 9.09
CA MET A 1 -17.66 12.09 8.04
C MET A 1 -16.38 12.59 8.68
N GLY A 2 -15.29 11.82 8.57
CA GLY A 2 -13.97 12.28 9.02
C GLY A 2 -13.50 13.48 8.21
N GLU A 3 -12.44 14.14 8.67
CA GLU A 3 -11.77 15.15 7.86
C GLU A 3 -11.12 14.46 6.66
N THR A 4 -11.34 14.98 5.46
CA THR A 4 -10.70 14.48 4.23
C THR A 4 -9.18 14.63 4.33
N TYR A 5 -8.41 13.65 3.84
CA TYR A 5 -6.95 13.71 3.83
C TYR A 5 -6.44 13.99 2.41
N GLU A 6 -5.57 14.98 2.22
CA GLU A 6 -5.03 15.27 0.89
C GLU A 6 -3.73 14.49 0.65
N ILE A 7 -3.72 13.63 -0.37
CA ILE A 7 -2.52 12.89 -0.76
C ILE A 7 -1.67 13.79 -1.67
N GLY A 8 -0.41 14.01 -1.29
CA GLY A 8 0.52 14.82 -2.08
C GLY A 8 0.80 14.23 -3.47
N GLU A 9 0.95 15.09 -4.47
CA GLU A 9 1.24 14.75 -5.88
C GLU A 9 2.44 13.80 -6.04
N SER A 10 3.46 13.95 -5.18
CA SER A 10 4.65 13.09 -5.17
C SER A 10 4.31 11.61 -4.95
N THR A 11 3.20 11.29 -4.28
CA THR A 11 2.72 9.91 -4.11
C THR A 11 2.21 9.36 -5.45
N TYR A 12 1.42 10.14 -6.18
CA TYR A 12 0.91 9.76 -7.50
C TYR A 12 2.02 9.56 -8.52
N GLU A 13 3.04 10.43 -8.50
CA GLU A 13 4.23 10.30 -9.35
C GLU A 13 5.04 9.03 -9.07
N GLN A 14 5.07 8.56 -7.82
CA GLN A 14 5.78 7.33 -7.44
C GLN A 14 5.09 6.06 -7.93
N ILE A 15 3.76 6.09 -8.12
CA ILE A 15 2.97 4.89 -8.40
C ILE A 15 2.64 4.73 -9.89
N LYS A 16 2.84 5.76 -10.72
CA LYS A 16 2.44 5.76 -12.14
C LYS A 16 3.07 4.65 -13.00
N ASP A 17 4.26 4.18 -12.61
CA ASP A 17 5.01 3.15 -13.33
C ASP A 17 4.74 1.72 -12.82
N PHE A 18 3.79 1.56 -11.88
CA PHE A 18 3.41 0.25 -11.37
C PHE A 18 2.59 -0.55 -12.39
N PRO A 19 2.64 -1.89 -12.34
CA PRO A 19 1.74 -2.76 -13.09
C PRO A 19 0.27 -2.35 -12.87
N TYR A 20 -0.55 -2.43 -13.92
CA TYR A 20 -1.93 -1.94 -13.89
C TYR A 20 -2.76 -2.53 -12.74
N ASP A 21 -2.59 -3.84 -12.46
CA ASP A 21 -3.30 -4.54 -11.38
C ASP A 21 -2.91 -4.03 -9.98
N GLU A 22 -1.65 -3.64 -9.80
CA GLU A 22 -1.16 -3.01 -8.57
C GLU A 22 -1.64 -1.55 -8.49
N LEU A 23 -1.52 -0.81 -9.59
CA LEU A 23 -1.94 0.59 -9.68
C LEU A 23 -3.41 0.78 -9.32
N VAL A 24 -4.31 -0.08 -9.83
CA VAL A 24 -5.75 -0.02 -9.51
C VAL A 24 -5.99 -0.20 -8.01
N LYS A 25 -5.29 -1.13 -7.36
CA LYS A 25 -5.43 -1.34 -5.90
C LYS A 25 -4.89 -0.16 -5.12
N ILE A 26 -3.75 0.40 -5.52
CA ILE A 26 -3.16 1.57 -4.87
C ILE A 26 -4.13 2.73 -4.94
N LEU A 27 -4.63 3.06 -6.15
CA LEU A 27 -5.57 4.15 -6.36
C LEU A 27 -6.86 3.96 -5.55
N ALA A 28 -7.41 2.75 -5.50
CA ALA A 28 -8.59 2.47 -4.69
C ALA A 28 -8.36 2.73 -3.20
N ILE A 29 -7.19 2.35 -2.67
CA ILE A 29 -6.84 2.62 -1.26
C ILE A 29 -6.64 4.12 -1.03
N LEU A 30 -5.94 4.82 -1.93
CA LEU A 30 -5.73 6.27 -1.83
C LEU A 30 -7.07 7.02 -1.82
N THR A 31 -8.01 6.67 -2.70
CA THR A 31 -9.36 7.26 -2.71
C THR A 31 -10.10 7.04 -1.38
N ILE A 32 -10.03 5.85 -0.79
CA ILE A 32 -10.61 5.59 0.53
C ILE A 32 -9.99 6.53 1.59
N VAL A 33 -8.67 6.68 1.57
CA VAL A 33 -7.97 7.56 2.52
C VAL A 33 -8.35 9.03 2.30
N GLU A 34 -8.48 9.49 1.06
CA GLU A 34 -8.88 10.86 0.75
C GLU A 34 -10.32 11.17 1.19
N GLU A 35 -11.25 10.24 0.93
CA GLU A 35 -12.68 10.40 1.25
C GLU A 35 -13.00 10.22 2.73
N GLU A 36 -12.39 9.22 3.39
CA GLU A 36 -12.67 8.90 4.80
C GLU A 36 -11.75 9.61 5.79
N GLY A 37 -10.55 10.00 5.34
CA GLY A 37 -9.47 10.50 6.19
C GLY A 37 -8.66 9.38 6.86
N ILE A 38 -7.67 9.77 7.67
CA ILE A 38 -6.88 8.83 8.50
C ILE A 38 -7.71 8.42 9.72
N THR A 39 -8.73 7.60 9.50
CA THR A 39 -9.58 7.06 10.57
C THR A 39 -8.87 5.95 11.35
N PRO A 40 -9.32 5.59 12.56
CA PRO A 40 -8.79 4.43 13.28
C PRO A 40 -8.85 3.13 12.47
N SER A 41 -9.86 2.94 11.62
CA SER A 41 -9.99 1.75 10.78
C SER A 41 -9.01 1.75 9.60
N VAL A 42 -8.77 2.91 8.98
CA VAL A 42 -7.72 3.10 7.97
C VAL A 42 -6.35 2.82 8.59
N TRP A 43 -6.10 3.37 9.78
CA TRP A 43 -4.87 3.17 10.53
C TRP A 43 -4.67 1.72 10.97
N GLU A 44 -5.70 1.05 11.48
CA GLU A 44 -5.63 -0.38 11.84
C GLU A 44 -5.30 -1.25 10.62
N LYS A 45 -5.83 -0.88 9.44
CA LYS A 45 -5.65 -1.66 8.22
C LYS A 45 -4.29 -1.46 7.57
N TRP A 46 -3.78 -0.24 7.54
CA TRP A 46 -2.60 0.14 6.74
C TRP A 46 -1.54 0.91 7.51
N GLY A 47 -1.82 1.40 8.71
CA GLY A 47 -0.93 2.22 9.51
C GLY A 47 0.29 1.45 10.03
N GLU A 48 1.46 2.05 9.88
CA GLU A 48 2.73 1.59 10.41
C GLU A 48 3.52 2.81 10.90
N VAL A 49 4.08 2.74 12.12
CA VAL A 49 5.05 3.75 12.59
C VAL A 49 6.43 3.27 12.18
N LYS A 50 7.08 4.02 11.28
CA LYS A 50 8.43 3.72 10.81
C LYS A 50 9.31 4.94 10.93
N ASP A 51 10.47 4.80 11.58
CA ASP A 51 11.45 5.87 11.74
C ASP A 51 10.86 7.17 12.34
N ASN A 52 9.95 7.03 13.32
CA ASN A 52 9.16 8.11 13.94
C ASN A 52 8.26 8.88 12.95
N SER A 53 7.94 8.30 11.78
CA SER A 53 6.96 8.83 10.85
C SER A 53 5.76 7.90 10.75
N ASP A 54 4.57 8.50 10.71
CA ASP A 54 3.33 7.79 10.45
C ASP A 54 3.27 7.45 8.96
N THR A 55 3.13 6.17 8.63
CA THR A 55 3.19 5.67 7.26
C THR A 55 1.99 4.77 6.99
N LEU A 56 1.40 4.87 5.80
CA LEU A 56 0.47 3.85 5.30
C LEU A 56 1.22 2.86 4.41
N VAL A 57 1.02 1.57 4.65
CA VAL A 57 1.69 0.48 3.94
C VAL A 57 0.66 -0.39 3.23
N PHE A 58 0.70 -0.39 1.90
CA PHE A 58 -0.24 -1.11 1.05
C PHE A 58 0.40 -2.38 0.54
N GLU A 59 -0.16 -3.56 0.86
CA GLU A 59 0.18 -4.81 0.18
C GLU A 59 -0.59 -4.90 -1.14
N VAL A 60 0.08 -4.59 -2.25
CA VAL A 60 -0.59 -4.46 -3.56
C VAL A 60 -0.56 -5.76 -4.37
N SER A 61 0.42 -6.61 -4.08
CA SER A 61 0.63 -7.85 -4.81
C SER A 61 1.28 -8.90 -3.94
N ARG A 62 0.90 -10.16 -4.19
CA ARG A 62 1.43 -11.35 -3.54
C ARG A 62 1.67 -12.40 -4.60
N ASN A 63 2.94 -12.65 -4.88
CA ASN A 63 3.36 -13.63 -5.86
C ASN A 63 4.05 -14.81 -5.19
N TYR A 64 3.84 -15.99 -5.76
CA TYR A 64 4.56 -17.20 -5.37
C TYR A 64 5.55 -17.53 -6.48
N LYS A 65 6.83 -17.61 -6.14
CA LYS A 65 7.79 -18.25 -7.05
C LYS A 65 7.53 -19.75 -7.01
N GLU A 66 7.02 -20.31 -8.10
CA GLU A 66 6.82 -21.76 -8.22
C GLU A 66 8.08 -22.51 -7.78
N GLY A 67 7.89 -23.46 -6.87
CA GLY A 67 8.94 -24.39 -6.49
C GLY A 67 9.13 -25.45 -7.58
N VAL A 68 10.34 -25.98 -7.69
CA VAL A 68 10.58 -27.20 -8.47
C VAL A 68 10.04 -28.43 -7.71
N PRO A 69 9.67 -29.54 -8.38
CA PRO A 69 9.30 -30.78 -7.69
C PRO A 69 10.40 -31.21 -6.71
N ASN A 70 10.05 -31.48 -5.45
CA ASN A 70 10.99 -31.72 -4.33
C ASN A 70 11.95 -30.55 -4.01
N GLY A 71 11.62 -29.33 -4.42
CA GLY A 71 12.39 -28.11 -4.16
C GLY A 71 12.05 -27.41 -2.85
N PRO A 72 12.77 -26.33 -2.51
CA PRO A 72 12.47 -25.51 -1.35
C PRO A 72 11.05 -24.91 -1.44
N ILE A 73 10.42 -24.72 -0.28
CA ILE A 73 9.10 -24.09 -0.16
C ILE A 73 9.11 -22.76 -0.95
N PRO A 74 8.12 -22.52 -1.84
CA PRO A 74 7.97 -21.27 -2.58
C PRO A 74 8.18 -20.05 -1.68
N LYS A 75 9.08 -19.15 -2.09
CA LYS A 75 9.24 -17.87 -1.40
C LYS A 75 8.09 -16.96 -1.80
N GLU A 76 7.32 -16.54 -0.80
CA GLU A 76 6.30 -15.49 -0.97
C GLU A 76 7.00 -14.16 -1.25
N VAL A 77 6.63 -13.53 -2.35
CA VAL A 77 7.10 -12.19 -2.72
C VAL A 77 5.91 -11.24 -2.57
N ILE A 78 5.92 -10.47 -1.50
CA ILE A 78 4.91 -9.45 -1.24
C ILE A 78 5.46 -8.10 -1.72
N HIS A 79 4.73 -7.46 -2.64
CA HIS A 79 5.04 -6.10 -3.05
C HIS A 79 4.28 -5.11 -2.16
N ARG A 80 5.02 -4.18 -1.55
CA ARG A 80 4.48 -3.17 -0.65
C ARG A 80 4.78 -1.76 -1.13
N VAL A 81 3.77 -0.89 -1.13
CA VAL A 81 3.90 0.55 -1.36
C VAL A 81 3.81 1.27 -0.02
N ARG A 82 4.61 2.32 0.18
CA ARG A 82 4.61 3.14 1.41
C ARG A 82 4.24 4.57 1.06
N VAL A 83 3.28 5.11 1.78
CA VAL A 83 2.88 6.52 1.71
C VAL A 83 3.19 7.15 3.06
N PHE A 84 4.12 8.10 3.06
CA PHE A 84 4.51 8.81 4.27
C PHE A 84 3.50 9.92 4.54
N LEU A 85 2.92 9.91 5.73
CA LEU A 85 2.00 10.95 6.19
C LEU A 85 2.85 12.11 6.73
N SER A 86 2.87 13.23 6.00
CA SER A 86 3.57 14.46 6.37
C SER A 86 2.66 15.44 7.09
#